data_AF-A0A6J3CN84-F1
#
_entry.id   AF-A0A6J3CN84-F1
#
_cell.length_a   1.000
_cell.length_b   1.000
_cell.length_c   1.000
_cell.angle_alpha   90.00
_cell.angle_beta   90.00
_cell.angle_gamma   90.00
#
_symmetry.space_group_name_H-M   'P 1'
#
loop_
_entity.id
_entity.type
_entity.pdbx_description
1 polymer ?
#
loop_
_entity_poly.entity_id
_entity_poly.type
_entity_poly.pdbx_seq_one_letter_code
_entity_poly.pdbx_strand_id
1 'polypeptide(L)'
;MSAARENVSLPFKLYCLTVMTLVVATYTVALRYTRTVQTELYFSTTAVCITEVIKLFLSVGILAQESGSLSRLIASLKENVFGSPKELLKLSVPSLVYALQNNMAFVALSNLDAAVYQVTYQLKIPCTALCTVLMLKRSLSKLQWFSVFMLCGGVTLVQWEPAQATKVQVEQNPWLGFGAIAVAVLCSGFAGVYFEKVLKSSDISLWVRNIQMYLSGIAVTLFGVYVSDGAQVLEKGFFYGYTHYVWFVILLASVGGLYTSVVVKYTDNIMKGFSAAAAIVLSTVASVILFGLQLTTTFLVGATLVCISIYFYGFPRQDTTRIQPAETKSPKERLDSV
;
A
#
# COMPACT_ATOMS: atom_id res chain seq x y z
N MET A 1 9.41 -26.13 -1.75
CA MET A 1 9.45 -26.09 -3.23
C MET A 1 8.96 -24.74 -3.69
N SER A 2 9.78 -24.00 -4.43
CA SER A 2 9.42 -22.68 -4.99
C SER A 2 8.22 -22.87 -5.91
N ALA A 3 7.06 -22.30 -5.57
CA ALA A 3 5.95 -22.18 -6.49
C ALA A 3 6.49 -21.61 -7.82
N ALA A 4 6.29 -22.34 -8.91
CA ALA A 4 6.61 -21.84 -10.24
C ALA A 4 5.90 -20.49 -10.36
N ARG A 5 6.65 -19.41 -10.65
CA ARG A 5 6.06 -18.17 -11.13
C ARG A 5 5.27 -18.56 -12.37
N GLU A 6 3.96 -18.69 -12.25
CA GLU A 6 3.10 -18.75 -13.44
C GLU A 6 3.50 -17.55 -14.29
N ASN A 7 3.94 -17.81 -15.52
CA ASN A 7 4.33 -16.76 -16.45
C ASN A 7 3.06 -16.00 -16.86
N VAL A 8 2.63 -15.07 -16.02
CA VAL A 8 1.46 -14.25 -16.25
C VAL A 8 1.68 -13.40 -17.49
N SER A 9 0.67 -13.33 -18.36
CA SER A 9 0.78 -12.64 -19.64
C SER A 9 1.14 -11.16 -19.48
N LEU A 10 1.95 -10.63 -20.40
CA LEU A 10 2.31 -9.21 -20.42
C LEU A 10 1.07 -8.27 -20.40
N PRO A 11 -0.01 -8.55 -21.16
CA PRO A 11 -1.23 -7.74 -21.10
C PRO A 11 -1.84 -7.66 -19.69
N PHE A 12 -1.87 -8.77 -18.96
CA PHE A 12 -2.38 -8.78 -17.59
C PHE A 12 -1.49 -7.98 -16.64
N LYS A 13 -0.16 -8.05 -16.79
CA LYS A 13 0.77 -7.24 -16.01
C LYS A 13 0.58 -5.75 -16.27
N LEU A 14 0.39 -5.36 -17.53
CA LEU A 14 0.10 -3.97 -17.92
C LEU A 14 -1.25 -3.52 -17.40
N TYR A 15 -2.29 -4.35 -17.47
CA TYR A 15 -3.60 -4.06 -16.90
C TYR A 15 -3.51 -3.78 -15.39
N CYS A 16 -2.86 -4.66 -14.62
CA CYS A 16 -2.67 -4.48 -13.19
C CYS A 16 -1.89 -3.20 -12.87
N LEU A 17 -0.85 -2.89 -13.66
CA LEU A 17 -0.07 -1.65 -13.55
C LEU A 17 -0.97 -0.42 -13.74
N THR A 18 -1.70 -0.37 -14.85
CA THR A 18 -2.55 0.78 -15.21
C THR A 18 -3.64 0.99 -14.17
N VAL A 19 -4.34 -0.07 -13.76
CA VAL A 19 -5.39 0.03 -12.73
C VAL A 19 -4.80 0.51 -11.41
N MET A 20 -3.66 -0.03 -10.97
CA MET A 20 -3.03 0.39 -9.73
C MET A 20 -2.62 1.87 -9.77
N THR A 21 -1.97 2.31 -10.86
CA THR A 21 -1.57 3.71 -11.03
C THR A 21 -2.77 4.65 -11.00
N LEU A 22 -3.81 4.34 -11.77
CA LEU A 22 -5.01 5.17 -11.84
C LEU A 22 -5.73 5.21 -10.50
N VAL A 23 -5.90 4.07 -9.83
CA VAL A 23 -6.56 4.01 -8.52
C VAL A 23 -5.77 4.80 -7.49
N VAL A 24 -4.45 4.63 -7.41
CA VAL A 24 -3.62 5.34 -6.42
C VAL A 24 -3.62 6.84 -6.67
N ALA A 25 -3.41 7.29 -7.91
CA ALA A 25 -3.41 8.71 -8.24
C ALA A 25 -4.79 9.34 -7.98
N THR A 26 -5.86 8.70 -8.46
CA THR A 26 -7.23 9.19 -8.30
C THR A 26 -7.65 9.19 -6.84
N TYR A 27 -7.30 8.14 -6.07
CA TYR A 27 -7.60 8.06 -4.64
C TYR A 27 -7.01 9.25 -3.88
N THR A 28 -5.72 9.54 -4.08
CA THR A 28 -5.07 10.64 -3.37
C THR A 28 -5.69 11.99 -3.70
N VAL A 29 -5.96 12.25 -4.98
CA VAL A 29 -6.54 13.51 -5.44
C VAL A 29 -8.00 13.65 -4.98
N ALA A 30 -8.80 12.60 -5.13
CA ALA A 30 -10.20 12.59 -4.70
C ALA A 30 -10.31 12.72 -3.17
N LEU A 31 -9.46 12.04 -2.41
CA LEU A 31 -9.42 12.17 -0.96
C LEU A 31 -9.06 13.61 -0.58
N ARG A 32 -8.00 14.18 -1.14
CA ARG A 32 -7.64 15.59 -0.94
C ARG A 32 -8.84 16.51 -1.21
N TYR A 33 -9.48 16.36 -2.36
CA TYR A 33 -10.66 17.14 -2.75
C TYR A 33 -11.79 17.05 -1.71
N THR A 34 -12.13 15.85 -1.24
CA THR A 34 -13.18 15.66 -0.22
C THR A 34 -12.83 16.28 1.14
N ARG A 35 -11.55 16.48 1.45
CA ARG A 35 -11.10 17.08 2.71
C ARG A 35 -10.92 18.60 2.64
N THR A 36 -10.89 19.19 1.45
CA THR A 36 -10.54 20.61 1.27
C THR A 36 -11.63 21.48 0.68
N VAL A 37 -12.61 20.89 -0.01
CA VAL A 37 -13.65 21.62 -0.75
C VAL A 37 -15.03 21.49 -0.08
N GLN A 38 -15.26 20.46 0.74
CA GLN A 38 -16.56 20.25 1.40
C GLN A 38 -16.76 21.18 2.59
N THR A 39 -17.94 21.78 2.66
CA THR A 39 -18.37 22.66 3.76
C THR A 39 -18.66 21.87 5.04
N GLU A 40 -19.27 20.69 4.90
CA GLU A 40 -19.47 19.74 6.00
C GLU A 40 -18.47 18.60 5.89
N LEU A 41 -17.51 18.56 6.81
CA LEU A 41 -16.50 17.51 6.86
C LEU A 41 -17.06 16.23 7.47
N TYR A 42 -16.99 15.14 6.71
CA TYR A 42 -17.27 13.79 7.21
C TYR A 42 -16.19 13.31 8.19
N PHE A 43 -16.53 12.33 9.02
CA PHE A 43 -15.57 11.67 9.92
C PHE A 43 -14.67 10.72 9.12
N SER A 44 -13.36 10.96 9.12
CA SER A 44 -12.44 10.08 8.38
C SER A 44 -12.40 8.66 8.94
N THR A 45 -12.60 8.50 10.25
CA THR A 45 -12.61 7.22 10.94
C THR A 45 -13.73 6.30 10.42
N THR A 46 -14.91 6.85 10.14
CA THR A 46 -16.05 6.08 9.60
C THR A 46 -15.78 5.64 8.16
N ALA A 47 -15.14 6.48 7.34
CA ALA A 47 -14.75 6.12 5.98
C ALA A 47 -13.73 4.97 5.94
N VAL A 48 -12.75 4.98 6.86
CA VAL A 48 -11.79 3.88 7.02
C VAL A 48 -12.51 2.60 7.44
N CYS A 49 -13.46 2.67 8.39
CA CYS A 49 -14.25 1.52 8.82
C CYS A 49 -15.04 0.89 7.66
N ILE A 50 -15.77 1.71 6.88
CA ILE A 50 -16.55 1.22 5.73
C ILE A 50 -15.64 0.62 4.65
N THR A 51 -14.42 1.15 4.47
CA THR A 51 -13.43 0.57 3.55
C THR A 51 -13.08 -0.87 3.94
N GLU A 52 -12.90 -1.17 5.23
CA GLU A 52 -12.67 -2.55 5.68
C GLU A 52 -13.88 -3.46 5.43
N VAL A 53 -15.10 -2.94 5.65
CA VAL A 53 -16.35 -3.67 5.35
C VAL A 53 -16.46 -4.03 3.88
N ILE A 54 -16.23 -3.09 2.97
CA ILE A 54 -16.29 -3.34 1.52
C ILE A 54 -15.21 -4.34 1.09
N LYS A 55 -13.98 -4.20 1.58
CA LYS A 55 -12.90 -5.16 1.29
C LYS A 55 -13.22 -6.57 1.77
N LEU A 56 -13.90 -6.71 2.92
CA LEU A 56 -14.38 -8.00 3.40
C LEU A 56 -15.36 -8.63 2.41
N PHE A 57 -16.41 -7.90 2.01
CA PHE A 57 -17.39 -8.41 1.05
C PHE A 57 -16.77 -8.78 -0.29
N LEU A 58 -15.88 -7.95 -0.83
CA LEU A 58 -15.16 -8.24 -2.06
C LEU A 58 -14.27 -9.48 -1.91
N SER A 59 -13.58 -9.65 -0.79
CA SER A 59 -12.72 -10.82 -0.55
C SER A 59 -13.53 -12.11 -0.40
N VAL A 60 -14.70 -12.06 0.24
CA VAL A 60 -15.64 -13.19 0.31
C VAL A 60 -16.17 -13.53 -1.08
N GLY A 61 -16.52 -12.52 -1.89
CA GLY A 61 -16.96 -12.73 -3.27
C GLY A 61 -15.90 -13.40 -4.14
N ILE A 62 -14.64 -12.97 -4.04
CA ILE A 62 -13.54 -13.59 -4.80
C ILE A 62 -13.24 -15.00 -4.28
N LEU A 63 -13.28 -15.23 -2.96
CA LEU A 63 -13.14 -16.58 -2.39
C LEU A 63 -14.27 -17.51 -2.84
N ALA A 64 -15.49 -17.00 -3.00
CA ALA A 64 -16.63 -17.78 -3.51
C ALA A 64 -16.38 -18.23 -4.96
N GLN A 65 -15.83 -17.34 -5.79
CA GLN A 65 -15.42 -17.67 -7.16
C GLN A 65 -14.27 -18.68 -7.18
N GLU A 66 -13.23 -18.50 -6.36
CA GLU A 66 -12.10 -19.45 -6.25
C GLU A 66 -12.57 -20.84 -5.77
N SER A 67 -13.53 -20.87 -4.84
CA SER A 67 -14.06 -22.12 -4.27
C SER A 67 -14.99 -22.87 -5.24
N GLY A 68 -15.56 -22.19 -6.24
CA GLY A 68 -16.45 -22.76 -7.26
C GLY A 68 -17.75 -23.42 -6.76
N SER A 69 -18.02 -23.41 -5.45
CA SER A 69 -19.24 -23.96 -4.84
C SER A 69 -19.47 -23.37 -3.45
N LEU A 70 -20.75 -23.15 -3.10
CA LEU A 70 -21.13 -22.54 -1.82
C LEU A 70 -20.77 -23.43 -0.62
N SER A 71 -20.84 -24.76 -0.77
CA SER A 71 -20.46 -25.70 0.29
C SER A 71 -18.98 -25.62 0.63
N ARG A 72 -18.08 -25.56 -0.38
CA ARG A 72 -16.64 -25.38 -0.17
C ARG A 72 -16.31 -24.01 0.42
N LEU A 73 -17.03 -22.96 0.03
CA LEU A 73 -16.89 -21.63 0.64
C LEU A 73 -17.21 -21.68 2.14
N ILE A 74 -18.38 -22.22 2.51
CA ILE A 74 -18.81 -22.30 3.92
C ILE A 74 -17.85 -23.17 4.72
N ALA A 75 -17.41 -24.30 4.18
CA ALA A 75 -16.41 -25.16 4.82
C ALA A 75 -15.10 -24.41 5.07
N SER A 76 -14.59 -23.71 4.04
CA SER A 76 -13.35 -22.92 4.14
C SER A 76 -13.46 -21.77 5.16
N LEU A 77 -14.59 -21.07 5.21
CA LEU A 77 -14.84 -20.04 6.23
C LEU A 77 -14.92 -20.64 7.63
N LYS A 78 -15.63 -21.76 7.80
CA LYS A 78 -15.77 -22.42 9.09
C LYS A 78 -14.44 -22.94 9.61
N GLU A 79 -13.64 -23.58 8.77
CA GLU A 79 -12.36 -24.18 9.16
C GLU A 79 -11.26 -23.13 9.32
N ASN A 80 -11.07 -22.29 8.29
CA ASN A 80 -9.93 -21.40 8.25
C ASN A 80 -10.19 -20.05 8.92
N VAL A 81 -11.44 -19.55 8.99
CA VAL A 81 -11.72 -18.26 9.64
C VAL A 81 -12.18 -18.47 11.08
N PHE A 82 -13.28 -19.19 11.29
CA PHE A 82 -13.87 -19.37 12.62
C PHE A 82 -13.19 -20.47 13.44
N GLY A 83 -12.67 -21.51 12.78
CA GLY A 83 -11.94 -22.61 13.40
C GLY A 83 -10.49 -22.30 13.76
N SER A 84 -9.96 -21.14 13.33
CA SER A 84 -8.56 -20.75 13.52
C SER A 84 -8.40 -19.41 14.27
N PRO A 85 -8.85 -19.31 15.53
CA PRO A 85 -8.81 -18.06 16.30
C PRO A 85 -7.38 -17.52 16.50
N LYS A 86 -6.38 -18.42 16.55
CA LYS A 86 -4.96 -18.03 16.64
C LYS A 86 -4.50 -17.26 15.40
N GLU A 87 -4.98 -17.64 14.21
CA GLU A 87 -4.62 -16.96 12.96
C GLU A 87 -5.32 -15.61 12.85
N LEU A 88 -6.57 -15.52 13.30
CA LEU A 88 -7.30 -14.26 13.41
C LEU A 88 -6.62 -13.30 14.39
N LEU A 89 -6.13 -13.79 15.53
CA LEU A 89 -5.36 -13.00 16.48
C LEU A 89 -4.00 -12.55 15.94
N LYS A 90 -3.30 -13.40 15.17
CA LYS A 90 -2.04 -12.98 14.51
C LYS A 90 -2.28 -11.86 13.50
N LEU A 91 -3.37 -11.93 12.73
CA LEU A 91 -3.72 -10.94 11.72
C LEU A 91 -4.41 -9.69 12.28
N SER A 92 -4.86 -9.73 13.54
CA SER A 92 -5.36 -8.52 14.19
C SER A 92 -4.26 -7.48 14.40
N VAL A 93 -3.01 -7.91 14.63
CA VAL A 93 -1.83 -7.02 14.76
C VAL A 93 -1.63 -6.15 13.52
N PRO A 94 -1.44 -6.69 12.30
CA PRO A 94 -1.33 -5.86 11.10
C PRO A 94 -2.63 -5.09 10.82
N SER A 95 -3.81 -5.62 11.16
CA SER A 95 -5.08 -4.89 10.97
C SER A 95 -5.13 -3.59 11.80
N LEU A 96 -4.65 -3.63 13.05
CA LEU A 96 -4.57 -2.46 13.93
C LEU A 96 -3.59 -1.43 13.39
N VAL A 97 -2.43 -1.88 12.93
CA VAL A 97 -1.42 -1.00 12.36
C VAL A 97 -1.89 -0.39 11.04
N TYR A 98 -2.61 -1.15 10.20
CA TYR A 98 -3.25 -0.61 8.99
C TYR A 98 -4.38 0.37 9.31
N ALA A 99 -5.18 0.13 10.35
CA ALA A 99 -6.21 1.07 10.79
C ALA A 99 -5.60 2.42 11.19
N LEU A 100 -4.50 2.40 11.94
CA LEU A 100 -3.74 3.60 12.28
C LEU A 100 -3.17 4.27 11.02
N GLN A 101 -2.50 3.50 10.16
CA GLN A 101 -1.96 4.01 8.89
C GLN A 101 -3.02 4.70 8.02
N ASN A 102 -4.18 4.07 7.85
CA ASN A 102 -5.24 4.59 7.01
C ASN A 102 -5.80 5.90 7.58
N ASN A 103 -6.04 5.98 8.89
CA ASN A 103 -6.47 7.23 9.52
C ASN A 103 -5.41 8.34 9.38
N MET A 104 -4.13 8.01 9.59
CA MET A 104 -3.04 8.97 9.41
C MET A 104 -2.91 9.45 7.96
N ALA A 105 -3.25 8.63 6.97
CA ALA A 105 -3.31 9.05 5.57
C ALA A 105 -4.39 10.13 5.34
N PHE A 106 -5.56 10.01 5.97
CA PHE A 106 -6.62 11.03 5.90
C PHE A 106 -6.19 12.32 6.61
N VAL A 107 -5.56 12.22 7.78
CA VAL A 107 -5.01 13.38 8.50
C VAL A 107 -3.94 14.08 7.64
N ALA A 108 -3.03 13.33 7.03
CA ALA A 108 -2.01 13.88 6.16
C ALA A 108 -2.59 14.61 4.95
N LEU A 109 -3.56 14.01 4.22
CA LEU A 109 -4.17 14.63 3.04
C LEU A 109 -5.14 15.77 3.37
N SER A 110 -5.63 15.85 4.60
CA SER A 110 -6.36 17.03 5.09
C SER A 110 -5.40 18.22 5.28
N ASN A 111 -4.13 17.95 5.59
CA ASN A 111 -3.16 18.98 5.97
C ASN A 111 -2.06 19.26 4.95
N LEU A 112 -1.87 18.39 3.95
CA LEU A 112 -0.84 18.49 2.92
C LEU A 112 -1.43 18.29 1.52
N ASP A 113 -0.76 18.84 0.52
CA ASP A 113 -1.10 18.59 -0.87
C ASP A 113 -0.84 17.16 -1.30
N ALA A 114 -1.66 16.69 -2.25
CA ALA A 114 -1.58 15.33 -2.78
C ALA A 114 -0.20 15.01 -3.36
N ALA A 115 0.42 15.98 -4.05
CA ALA A 115 1.76 15.83 -4.62
C ALA A 115 2.85 15.66 -3.54
N VAL A 116 2.83 16.51 -2.50
CA VAL A 116 3.76 16.43 -1.37
C VAL A 116 3.55 15.12 -0.61
N TYR A 117 2.30 14.75 -0.34
CA TYR A 117 1.96 13.47 0.28
C TYR A 117 2.51 12.29 -0.54
N GLN A 118 2.28 12.26 -1.85
CA GLN A 118 2.70 11.15 -2.71
C GLN A 118 4.21 10.97 -2.74
N VAL A 119 4.99 12.05 -2.77
CA VAL A 119 6.45 11.97 -2.73
C VAL A 119 6.94 11.54 -1.35
N THR A 120 6.51 12.22 -0.29
CA THR A 120 7.00 11.96 1.08
C THR A 120 6.58 10.58 1.59
N TYR A 121 5.40 10.09 1.18
CA TYR A 121 4.91 8.76 1.57
C TYR A 121 5.77 7.62 1.02
N GLN A 122 6.64 7.87 0.03
CA GLN A 122 7.57 6.87 -0.48
C GLN A 122 8.66 6.51 0.52
N LEU A 123 8.87 7.29 1.58
CA LEU A 123 9.70 6.90 2.73
C LEU A 123 9.28 5.56 3.36
N LYS A 124 8.10 5.03 3.03
CA LYS A 124 7.72 3.63 3.31
C LYS A 124 8.69 2.62 2.73
N ILE A 125 9.42 2.91 1.64
CA ILE A 125 10.39 2.00 1.03
C ILE A 125 11.54 1.70 2.00
N PRO A 126 12.28 2.70 2.55
CA PRO A 126 13.29 2.45 3.57
C PRO A 126 12.73 1.71 4.78
N CYS A 127 11.56 2.13 5.27
CA CYS A 127 10.94 1.48 6.43
C CYS A 127 10.63 0.00 6.15
N THR A 128 10.01 -0.30 5.01
CA THR A 128 9.72 -1.67 4.57
C THR A 128 11.00 -2.47 4.38
N ALA A 129 12.04 -1.85 3.82
CA ALA A 129 13.34 -2.49 3.63
C ALA A 129 13.96 -2.87 4.97
N LEU A 130 13.95 -1.96 5.95
CA LEU A 130 14.42 -2.22 7.32
C LEU A 130 13.59 -3.32 8.00
N CYS A 131 12.26 -3.23 7.97
CA CYS A 131 11.37 -4.25 8.52
C CYS A 131 11.61 -5.62 7.85
N THR A 132 11.88 -5.66 6.55
CA THR A 132 12.21 -6.89 5.81
C THR A 132 13.51 -7.51 6.31
N VAL A 133 14.56 -6.70 6.53
CA VAL A 133 15.83 -7.19 7.09
C VAL A 133 15.63 -7.72 8.51
N LEU A 134 14.91 -6.99 9.36
CA LEU A 134 14.73 -7.34 10.77
C LEU A 134 13.78 -8.53 10.98
N MET A 135 12.62 -8.55 10.30
CA MET A 135 11.54 -9.50 10.58
C MET A 135 11.59 -10.77 9.71
N LEU A 136 12.07 -10.63 8.46
CA LEU A 136 12.20 -11.74 7.50
C LEU A 136 13.64 -12.22 7.31
N LYS A 137 14.63 -11.56 7.95
CA LYS A 137 16.06 -11.90 7.88
C LYS A 137 16.60 -11.98 6.44
N ARG A 138 16.08 -11.14 5.54
CA ARG A 138 16.56 -11.03 4.15
C ARG A 138 17.61 -9.93 4.04
N SER A 139 18.69 -10.17 3.30
CA SER A 139 19.68 -9.13 2.96
C SER A 139 19.14 -8.21 1.85
N LEU A 140 19.66 -6.99 1.69
CA LEU A 140 19.38 -6.06 0.59
C LEU A 140 20.63 -5.91 -0.29
N SER A 141 20.46 -5.68 -1.59
CA SER A 141 21.61 -5.44 -2.48
C SER A 141 22.22 -4.04 -2.26
N LYS A 142 23.47 -3.84 -2.69
CA LYS A 142 24.12 -2.52 -2.66
C LYS A 142 23.33 -1.47 -3.45
N LEU A 143 22.76 -1.87 -4.59
CA LEU A 143 21.90 -1.01 -5.41
C LEU A 143 20.59 -0.63 -4.67
N GLN A 144 20.00 -1.58 -3.94
CA GLN A 144 18.81 -1.31 -3.12
C GLN A 144 19.12 -0.33 -1.98
N TRP A 145 20.26 -0.48 -1.31
CA TRP A 145 20.70 0.51 -0.31
C TRP A 145 20.96 1.88 -0.92
N PHE A 146 21.66 1.95 -2.04
CA PHE A 146 21.87 3.21 -2.77
C PHE A 146 20.54 3.89 -3.12
N SER A 147 19.57 3.12 -3.62
CA SER A 147 18.24 3.64 -3.95
C SER A 147 17.50 4.19 -2.72
N VAL A 148 17.68 3.60 -1.54
CA VAL A 148 17.09 4.11 -0.29
C VAL A 148 17.66 5.48 0.06
N PHE A 149 18.99 5.68 -0.02
CA PHE A 149 19.59 6.98 0.25
C PHE A 149 19.18 8.03 -0.79
N MET A 150 19.14 7.64 -2.07
CA MET A 150 18.69 8.48 -3.17
C MET A 150 17.23 8.94 -2.97
N LEU A 151 16.36 8.02 -2.52
CA LEU A 151 14.97 8.33 -2.18
C LEU A 151 14.88 9.36 -1.06
N CYS A 152 15.61 9.15 0.04
CA CYS A 152 15.64 10.10 1.16
C CYS A 152 16.09 11.49 0.70
N GLY A 153 17.15 11.57 -0.13
CA GLY A 153 17.60 12.83 -0.72
C GLY A 153 16.52 13.51 -1.56
N GLY A 154 15.79 12.75 -2.38
CA GLY A 154 14.73 13.31 -3.24
C GLY A 154 13.55 13.83 -2.43
N VAL A 155 13.17 13.12 -1.37
CA VAL A 155 12.14 13.55 -0.43
C VAL A 155 12.57 14.81 0.35
N THR A 156 13.84 14.93 0.72
CA THR A 156 14.38 16.16 1.35
C THR A 156 14.33 17.35 0.38
N LEU A 157 14.68 17.15 -0.89
CA LEU A 157 14.61 18.22 -1.90
C LEU A 157 13.18 18.71 -2.14
N VAL A 158 12.21 17.79 -2.19
CA VAL A 158 10.78 18.14 -2.30
C VAL A 158 10.27 18.94 -1.11
N GLN A 159 10.85 18.74 0.07
CA GLN A 159 10.47 19.45 1.29
C GLN A 159 11.28 20.73 1.55
N TRP A 160 12.36 20.97 0.79
CA TRP A 160 13.25 22.11 0.99
C TRP A 160 12.54 23.44 0.77
N GLU A 161 11.74 23.51 -0.29
CA GLU A 161 10.80 24.59 -0.55
C GLU A 161 9.43 23.96 -0.76
N PRO A 162 8.60 23.86 0.29
CA PRO A 162 7.24 23.37 0.12
C PRO A 162 6.51 24.27 -0.88
N ALA A 163 5.83 23.64 -1.83
CA ALA A 163 5.07 24.33 -2.86
C ALA A 163 4.15 25.40 -2.25
N GLN A 164 4.22 26.63 -2.77
CA GLN A 164 3.51 27.78 -2.20
C GLN A 164 2.03 27.80 -2.60
N ALA A 165 1.21 28.25 -1.64
CA ALA A 165 -0.17 28.73 -1.78
C ALA A 165 -1.13 27.87 -2.62
N THR A 166 -1.68 26.84 -1.98
CA THR A 166 -2.85 26.10 -2.49
C THR A 166 -4.13 26.87 -2.16
N LYS A 167 -5.05 27.04 -3.13
CA LYS A 167 -6.34 27.72 -2.90
C LYS A 167 -7.31 26.79 -2.17
N VAL A 168 -7.08 26.58 -0.89
CA VAL A 168 -7.87 25.66 -0.06
C VAL A 168 -8.70 26.46 0.94
N GLN A 169 -9.98 26.10 1.09
CA GLN A 169 -10.91 26.81 1.98
C GLN A 169 -10.77 26.42 3.46
N VAL A 170 -10.04 25.34 3.76
CA VAL A 170 -9.88 24.77 5.09
C VAL A 170 -8.49 25.10 5.65
N GLU A 171 -8.43 25.44 6.95
CA GLU A 171 -7.17 25.68 7.66
C GLU A 171 -6.28 24.44 7.67
N GLN A 172 -4.99 24.59 7.36
CA GLN A 172 -4.05 23.49 7.21
C GLN A 172 -2.88 23.60 8.18
N ASN A 173 -2.48 22.47 8.76
CA ASN A 173 -1.28 22.37 9.60
C ASN A 173 -0.25 21.40 8.97
N PRO A 174 0.73 21.91 8.21
CA PRO A 174 1.73 21.06 7.55
C PRO A 174 2.51 20.16 8.51
N TRP A 175 2.84 20.63 9.72
CA TRP A 175 3.55 19.83 10.72
C TRP A 175 2.76 18.62 11.19
N LEU A 176 1.45 18.79 11.43
CA LEU A 176 0.55 17.69 11.72
C LEU A 176 0.49 16.71 10.55
N GLY A 177 0.44 17.22 9.31
CA GLY A 177 0.46 16.40 8.11
C GLY A 177 1.74 15.57 7.95
N PHE A 178 2.91 16.17 8.15
CA PHE A 178 4.19 15.46 8.08
C PHE A 178 4.35 14.44 9.22
N GLY A 179 3.92 14.79 10.44
CA GLY A 179 3.86 13.85 11.57
C GLY A 179 2.98 12.64 11.26
N ALA A 180 1.81 12.87 10.66
CA ALA A 180 0.92 11.80 10.22
C ALA A 180 1.55 10.91 9.14
N ILE A 181 2.27 11.48 8.16
CA ILE A 181 3.01 10.70 7.16
C ILE A 181 4.09 9.84 7.83
N ALA A 182 4.84 10.38 8.80
CA ALA A 182 5.88 9.63 9.50
C ALA A 182 5.31 8.39 10.20
N VAL A 183 4.19 8.54 10.93
CA VAL A 183 3.48 7.41 11.55
C VAL A 183 2.97 6.44 10.48
N ALA A 184 2.34 6.93 9.42
CA ALA A 184 1.79 6.09 8.35
C ALA A 184 2.88 5.28 7.62
N VAL A 185 4.06 5.86 7.42
CA VAL A 185 5.23 5.22 6.79
C VAL A 185 5.76 4.07 7.65
N LEU A 186 5.90 4.30 8.97
CA LEU A 186 6.30 3.25 9.93
C LEU A 186 5.30 2.11 9.98
N CYS A 187 4.01 2.46 10.05
CA CYS A 187 2.92 1.49 10.05
C CYS A 187 2.90 0.66 8.76
N SER A 188 3.08 1.31 7.60
CA SER A 188 3.11 0.64 6.29
C SER A 188 4.23 -0.37 6.16
N GLY A 189 5.44 -0.04 6.64
CA GLY A 189 6.57 -0.96 6.59
C GLY A 189 6.34 -2.18 7.49
N PHE A 190 5.92 -1.95 8.73
CA PHE A 190 5.69 -3.02 9.69
C PHE A 190 4.52 -3.93 9.30
N ALA A 191 3.33 -3.38 9.05
CA ALA A 191 2.14 -4.16 8.75
C ALA A 191 2.28 -4.95 7.45
N GLY A 192 2.90 -4.36 6.43
CA GLY A 192 3.20 -5.03 5.16
C GLY A 192 4.08 -6.26 5.32
N VAL A 193 5.21 -6.10 6.03
CA VAL A 193 6.15 -7.20 6.26
C VAL A 193 5.59 -8.25 7.21
N TYR A 194 4.83 -7.84 8.22
CA TYR A 194 4.11 -8.76 9.11
C TYR A 194 3.11 -9.61 8.33
N PHE A 195 2.27 -8.97 7.51
CA PHE A 195 1.29 -9.66 6.69
C PHE A 195 1.97 -10.63 5.72
N GLU A 196 3.06 -10.21 5.05
CA GLU A 196 3.86 -11.10 4.19
C GLU A 196 4.37 -12.33 4.96
N LYS A 197 4.86 -12.13 6.19
CA LYS A 197 5.35 -13.21 7.05
C LYS A 197 4.25 -14.24 7.35
N VAL A 198 3.05 -13.78 7.70
CA VAL A 198 1.91 -14.66 7.99
C VAL A 198 1.42 -15.35 6.72
N LEU A 199 1.24 -14.60 5.63
CA LEU A 199 0.81 -15.12 4.33
C LEU A 199 1.74 -16.23 3.83
N LYS A 200 3.07 -16.04 3.92
CA LYS A 200 4.06 -17.01 3.43
C LYS A 200 4.33 -18.16 4.40
N SER A 201 3.72 -18.18 5.57
CA SER A 201 3.92 -19.24 6.57
C SER A 201 3.01 -20.46 6.36
N SER A 202 2.05 -20.39 5.44
CA SER A 202 1.03 -21.42 5.21
C SER A 202 0.54 -21.39 3.75
N ASP A 203 0.06 -22.52 3.24
CA ASP A 203 -0.54 -22.62 1.90
C ASP A 203 -2.02 -22.16 1.84
N ILE A 204 -2.47 -21.40 2.84
CA ILE A 204 -3.84 -20.86 2.91
C ILE A 204 -4.05 -19.81 1.81
N SER A 205 -5.23 -19.83 1.19
CA SER A 205 -5.61 -18.83 0.17
C SER A 205 -5.42 -17.39 0.69
N LEU A 206 -4.91 -16.54 -0.19
CA LEU A 206 -4.73 -15.11 0.06
C LEU A 206 -6.05 -14.44 0.49
N TRP A 207 -7.17 -14.87 -0.07
CA TRP A 207 -8.48 -14.30 0.23
C TRP A 207 -8.96 -14.68 1.64
N VAL A 208 -8.65 -15.88 2.10
CA VAL A 208 -8.90 -16.28 3.49
C VAL A 208 -8.08 -15.43 4.46
N ARG A 209 -6.79 -15.19 4.16
CA ARG A 209 -5.94 -14.30 4.97
C ARG A 209 -6.46 -12.87 4.99
N ASN A 210 -6.92 -12.36 3.85
CA ASN A 210 -7.58 -11.06 3.76
C ASN A 210 -8.85 -10.99 4.63
N ILE A 211 -9.73 -12.01 4.56
CA ILE A 211 -10.96 -12.08 5.36
C ILE A 211 -10.63 -12.06 6.87
N GLN A 212 -9.69 -12.89 7.33
CA GLN A 212 -9.24 -12.89 8.73
C GLN A 212 -8.74 -11.51 9.19
N MET A 213 -7.99 -10.82 8.34
CA MET A 213 -7.46 -9.49 8.62
C MET A 213 -8.55 -8.41 8.59
N TYR A 214 -9.48 -8.44 7.64
CA TYR A 214 -10.55 -7.44 7.53
C TYR A 214 -11.61 -7.60 8.62
N LEU A 215 -11.90 -8.82 9.07
CA LEU A 215 -12.79 -9.05 10.23
C LEU A 215 -12.24 -8.38 11.50
N SER A 216 -10.95 -8.58 11.79
CA SER A 216 -10.30 -7.90 12.90
C SER A 216 -10.16 -6.39 12.66
N GLY A 217 -9.89 -5.98 11.41
CA GLY A 217 -9.84 -4.58 10.99
C GLY A 217 -11.14 -3.82 11.21
N ILE A 218 -12.30 -4.42 10.91
CA ILE A 218 -13.62 -3.80 11.16
C ILE A 218 -13.82 -3.55 12.66
N ALA A 219 -13.51 -4.54 13.51
CA ALA A 219 -13.64 -4.38 14.95
C ALA A 219 -12.74 -3.25 15.49
N VAL A 220 -11.49 -3.20 15.02
CA VAL A 220 -10.52 -2.17 15.43
C VAL A 220 -10.91 -0.78 14.92
N THR A 221 -11.32 -0.67 13.66
CA THR A 221 -11.70 0.63 13.07
C THR A 221 -12.99 1.16 13.66
N LEU A 222 -13.97 0.29 13.94
CA LEU A 222 -15.20 0.67 14.64
C LEU A 222 -14.92 1.12 16.08
N PHE A 223 -14.01 0.44 16.79
CA PHE A 223 -13.53 0.91 18.08
C PHE A 223 -12.83 2.28 17.96
N GLY A 224 -12.04 2.47 16.90
CA GLY A 224 -11.42 3.76 16.59
C GLY A 224 -12.42 4.89 16.36
N VAL A 225 -13.54 4.60 15.66
CA VAL A 225 -14.66 5.54 15.51
C VAL A 225 -15.24 5.90 16.88
N TYR A 226 -15.53 4.89 17.71
CA TYR A 226 -16.12 5.10 19.03
C TYR A 226 -15.24 5.97 19.94
N VAL A 227 -13.91 5.71 19.95
CA VAL A 227 -12.97 6.46 20.79
C VAL A 227 -12.70 7.87 20.27
N SER A 228 -12.57 8.04 18.94
CA SER A 228 -12.12 9.32 18.37
C SER A 228 -13.28 10.28 18.12
N ASP A 229 -14.37 9.80 17.54
CA ASP A 229 -15.48 10.61 17.03
C ASP A 229 -16.83 10.19 17.62
N GLY A 230 -16.87 9.26 18.58
CA GLY A 230 -18.09 8.60 19.04
C GLY A 230 -19.20 9.55 19.49
N ALA A 231 -18.86 10.57 20.28
CA ALA A 231 -19.83 11.57 20.73
C ALA A 231 -20.43 12.36 19.55
N GLN A 232 -19.59 12.80 18.61
CA GLN A 232 -20.03 13.56 17.45
C GLN A 232 -20.80 12.69 16.44
N VAL A 233 -20.43 11.41 16.33
CA VAL A 233 -21.14 10.41 15.50
C VAL A 233 -22.52 10.10 16.07
N LEU A 234 -22.68 10.06 17.40
CA LEU A 234 -23.98 9.89 18.04
C LEU A 234 -24.88 11.11 17.84
N GLU A 235 -24.31 12.31 17.85
CA GLU A 235 -25.06 13.56 17.65
C GLU A 235 -25.44 13.80 16.18
N LYS A 236 -24.48 13.67 15.25
CA LYS A 236 -24.65 14.03 13.83
C LYS A 236 -24.98 12.84 12.92
N GLY A 237 -24.75 11.63 13.40
CA GLY A 237 -24.90 10.39 12.65
C GLY A 237 -23.58 9.89 12.02
N PHE A 238 -23.50 8.56 11.84
CA PHE A 238 -22.31 7.88 11.31
C PHE A 238 -21.92 8.29 9.88
N PHE A 239 -22.91 8.61 9.05
CA PHE A 239 -22.73 9.00 7.65
C PHE A 239 -22.83 10.52 7.43
N TYR A 240 -22.64 11.31 8.48
CA TYR A 240 -22.62 12.76 8.38
C TYR A 240 -21.55 13.25 7.38
N GLY A 241 -21.91 14.22 6.52
CA GLY A 241 -21.01 14.78 5.50
C GLY A 241 -20.67 13.83 4.33
N TYR A 242 -21.32 12.66 4.23
CA TYR A 242 -21.05 11.74 3.12
C TYR A 242 -21.66 12.26 1.81
N THR A 243 -20.79 12.40 0.81
CA THR A 243 -21.20 12.73 -0.56
C THR A 243 -20.82 11.61 -1.52
N HIS A 244 -21.25 11.71 -2.79
CA HIS A 244 -20.84 10.77 -3.84
C HIS A 244 -19.31 10.68 -3.99
N TYR A 245 -18.58 11.77 -3.74
CA TYR A 245 -17.12 11.76 -3.76
C TYR A 245 -16.51 10.98 -2.59
N VAL A 246 -17.12 11.05 -1.39
CA VAL A 246 -16.67 10.26 -0.22
C VAL A 246 -16.85 8.76 -0.50
N TRP A 247 -18.01 8.37 -1.03
CA TRP A 247 -18.24 6.98 -1.46
C TRP A 247 -17.26 6.53 -2.54
N PHE A 248 -16.95 7.41 -3.50
CA PHE A 248 -15.95 7.13 -4.53
C PHE A 248 -14.55 6.91 -3.94
N VAL A 249 -14.13 7.72 -2.96
CA VAL A 249 -12.86 7.54 -2.24
C VAL A 249 -12.81 6.20 -1.50
N ILE A 250 -13.89 5.83 -0.81
CA ILE A 250 -14.00 4.55 -0.09
C ILE A 250 -13.90 3.37 -1.08
N LEU A 251 -14.56 3.45 -2.23
CA LEU A 251 -14.50 2.43 -3.28
C LEU A 251 -13.08 2.31 -3.84
N LEU A 252 -12.43 3.43 -4.16
CA LEU A 252 -11.04 3.44 -4.63
C LEU A 252 -10.07 2.86 -3.59
N ALA A 253 -10.25 3.20 -2.32
CA ALA A 253 -9.44 2.66 -1.23
C ALA A 253 -9.61 1.14 -1.11
N SER A 254 -10.85 0.67 -1.27
CA SER A 254 -11.19 -0.76 -1.19
C SER A 254 -10.57 -1.54 -2.36
N VAL A 255 -10.77 -1.07 -3.59
CA VAL A 255 -10.19 -1.67 -4.80
C VAL A 255 -8.66 -1.62 -4.77
N GLY A 256 -8.08 -0.48 -4.40
CA GLY A 256 -6.63 -0.29 -4.31
C GLY A 256 -5.97 -1.23 -3.29
N GLY A 257 -6.64 -1.47 -2.16
CA GLY A 257 -6.18 -2.42 -1.15
C GLY A 257 -6.10 -3.85 -1.68
N LEU A 258 -7.13 -4.32 -2.40
CA LEU A 258 -7.15 -5.68 -2.97
C LEU A 258 -6.17 -5.83 -4.14
N TYR A 259 -6.12 -4.84 -5.05
CA TYR A 259 -5.18 -4.85 -6.17
C TYR A 259 -3.73 -4.83 -5.70
N THR A 260 -3.42 -4.15 -4.59
CA THR A 260 -2.06 -4.18 -4.02
C THR A 260 -1.63 -5.63 -3.71
N SER A 261 -2.52 -6.45 -3.15
CA SER A 261 -2.25 -7.87 -2.88
C SER A 261 -2.10 -8.71 -4.15
N VAL A 262 -2.93 -8.44 -5.17
CA VAL A 262 -2.83 -9.11 -6.49
C VAL A 262 -1.50 -8.77 -7.17
N VAL A 263 -1.12 -7.49 -7.20
CA VAL A 263 0.15 -7.02 -7.78
C VAL A 263 1.34 -7.66 -7.07
N VAL A 264 1.33 -7.74 -5.73
CA VAL A 264 2.39 -8.42 -4.97
C VAL A 264 2.48 -9.92 -5.30
N LYS A 265 1.35 -10.57 -5.60
CA LYS A 265 1.32 -12.00 -5.95
C LYS A 265 1.76 -12.27 -7.39
N TYR A 266 1.35 -11.44 -8.34
CA TYR A 266 1.44 -11.74 -9.79
C TYR A 266 2.42 -10.87 -10.59
N THR A 267 3.02 -9.84 -9.98
CA THR A 267 3.95 -8.93 -10.66
C THR A 267 5.29 -8.82 -9.95
N ASP A 268 6.25 -8.18 -10.61
CA ASP A 268 7.58 -7.92 -10.07
C ASP A 268 7.62 -6.61 -9.27
N ASN A 269 8.56 -6.51 -8.32
CA ASN A 269 8.77 -5.27 -7.54
C ASN A 269 9.07 -4.05 -8.42
N ILE A 270 9.63 -4.26 -9.62
CA ILE A 270 9.83 -3.24 -10.65
C ILE A 270 8.50 -2.61 -11.08
N MET A 271 7.47 -3.42 -11.37
CA MET A 271 6.17 -2.95 -11.87
C MET A 271 5.44 -2.13 -10.80
N LYS A 272 5.52 -2.56 -9.54
CA LYS A 272 5.02 -1.76 -8.41
C LYS A 272 5.73 -0.41 -8.33
N GLY A 273 7.03 -0.39 -8.58
CA GLY A 273 7.81 0.84 -8.63
C GLY A 273 7.36 1.79 -9.74
N PHE A 274 7.21 1.30 -10.97
CA PHE A 274 6.67 2.08 -12.08
C PHE A 274 5.27 2.62 -11.79
N SER A 275 4.40 1.81 -11.18
CA SER A 275 3.04 2.24 -10.84
C SER A 275 3.05 3.45 -9.90
N ALA A 276 3.94 3.41 -8.90
CA ALA A 276 4.06 4.45 -7.90
C ALA A 276 4.71 5.73 -8.47
N ALA A 277 5.76 5.60 -9.29
CA ALA A 277 6.36 6.74 -9.98
C ALA A 277 5.35 7.44 -10.90
N ALA A 278 4.59 6.67 -11.68
CA ALA A 278 3.53 7.21 -12.52
C ALA A 278 2.42 7.89 -11.69
N ALA A 279 2.05 7.33 -10.55
CA ALA A 279 1.06 7.94 -9.66
C ALA A 279 1.53 9.28 -9.07
N ILE A 280 2.83 9.43 -8.76
CA ILE A 280 3.43 10.71 -8.34
C ILE A 280 3.26 11.76 -9.45
N VAL A 281 3.61 11.41 -10.69
CA VAL A 281 3.49 12.33 -11.83
C VAL A 281 2.03 12.74 -12.05
N LEU A 282 1.11 11.78 -12.11
CA LEU A 282 -0.31 12.06 -12.33
C LEU A 282 -0.94 12.90 -11.22
N SER A 283 -0.65 12.58 -9.95
CA SER A 283 -1.16 13.34 -8.81
C SER A 283 -0.57 14.75 -8.73
N THR A 284 0.68 14.94 -9.16
CA THR A 284 1.31 16.25 -9.28
C THR A 284 0.60 17.09 -10.34
N VAL A 285 0.42 16.54 -11.55
CA VAL A 285 -0.31 17.23 -12.65
C VAL A 285 -1.73 17.58 -12.22
N ALA A 286 -2.44 16.64 -11.60
CA ALA A 286 -3.78 16.89 -11.07
C ALA A 286 -3.77 17.98 -9.99
N SER A 287 -2.75 18.04 -9.13
CA SER A 287 -2.64 19.07 -8.10
C SER A 287 -2.41 20.47 -8.67
N VAL A 288 -1.61 20.58 -9.74
CA VAL A 288 -1.41 21.85 -10.46
C VAL A 288 -2.72 22.32 -11.08
N ILE A 289 -3.44 21.43 -11.79
CA ILE A 289 -4.65 21.80 -12.53
C ILE A 289 -5.83 22.07 -11.58
N LEU A 290 -6.06 21.21 -10.58
CA LEU A 290 -7.26 21.25 -9.75
C LEU A 290 -7.13 22.16 -8.53
N PHE A 291 -5.94 22.22 -7.92
CA PHE A 291 -5.71 22.97 -6.68
C PHE A 291 -4.83 24.21 -6.88
N GLY A 292 -4.32 24.44 -8.09
CA GLY A 292 -3.48 25.59 -8.42
C GLY A 292 -2.08 25.52 -7.81
N LEU A 293 -1.58 24.30 -7.54
CA LEU A 293 -0.27 24.08 -6.93
C LEU A 293 0.85 24.71 -7.79
N GLN A 294 1.67 25.57 -7.21
CA GLN A 294 2.85 26.12 -7.88
C GLN A 294 4.06 25.22 -7.63
N LEU A 295 4.60 24.64 -8.71
CA LEU A 295 5.75 23.74 -8.62
C LEU A 295 7.05 24.54 -8.58
N THR A 296 7.92 24.19 -7.62
CA THR A 296 9.29 24.69 -7.54
C THR A 296 10.24 23.80 -8.35
N THR A 297 11.40 24.35 -8.75
CA THR A 297 12.45 23.56 -9.40
C THR A 297 13.01 22.49 -8.47
N THR A 298 13.13 22.80 -7.18
CA THR A 298 13.52 21.88 -6.10
C THR A 298 12.55 20.71 -5.98
N PHE A 299 11.23 20.96 -6.07
CA PHE A 299 10.22 19.92 -6.12
C PHE A 299 10.40 19.01 -7.34
N LEU A 300 10.57 19.57 -8.54
CA LEU A 300 10.72 18.78 -9.77
C LEU A 300 11.95 17.87 -9.74
N VAL A 301 13.09 18.40 -9.29
CA VAL A 301 14.33 17.62 -9.14
C VAL A 301 14.14 16.52 -8.09
N GLY A 302 13.56 16.86 -6.92
CA GLY A 302 13.31 15.89 -5.85
C GLY A 302 12.35 14.77 -6.27
N ALA A 303 11.24 15.10 -6.92
CA ALA A 303 10.27 14.13 -7.43
C ALA A 303 10.89 13.21 -8.49
N THR A 304 11.72 13.76 -9.38
CA THR A 304 12.46 12.97 -10.38
C THR A 304 13.42 11.99 -9.70
N LEU A 305 14.16 12.45 -8.69
CA LEU A 305 15.09 11.61 -7.92
C LEU A 305 14.34 10.49 -7.18
N VAL A 306 13.16 10.78 -6.64
CA VAL A 306 12.25 9.79 -6.04
C VAL A 306 11.79 8.76 -7.07
N CYS A 307 11.37 9.18 -8.27
CA CYS A 307 10.98 8.24 -9.33
C CYS A 307 12.14 7.31 -9.75
N ILE A 308 13.35 7.84 -9.91
CA ILE A 308 14.53 7.03 -10.28
C ILE A 308 14.90 6.06 -9.15
N SER A 309 14.85 6.52 -7.89
CA SER A 309 15.17 5.64 -6.75
C SER A 309 14.16 4.50 -6.60
N ILE A 310 12.86 4.75 -6.82
CA ILE A 310 11.85 3.70 -6.85
C ILE A 310 12.17 2.63 -7.92
N TYR A 311 12.61 3.07 -9.10
CA TYR A 311 13.03 2.18 -10.18
C TYR A 311 14.24 1.32 -9.78
N PHE A 312 15.29 1.94 -9.23
CA PHE A 312 16.48 1.22 -8.76
C PHE A 312 16.19 0.22 -7.63
N TYR A 313 15.26 0.55 -6.72
CA TYR A 313 14.84 -0.36 -5.67
C TYR A 313 14.13 -1.61 -6.23
N GLY A 314 13.36 -1.43 -7.30
CA GLY A 314 12.57 -2.46 -7.95
C GLY A 314 13.40 -3.53 -8.66
N PHE A 315 14.64 -3.24 -9.08
CA PHE A 315 15.46 -4.14 -9.88
C PHE A 315 15.61 -5.54 -9.24
N PRO A 316 15.60 -6.61 -10.06
CA PRO A 316 15.78 -7.96 -9.57
C PRO A 316 17.16 -8.08 -8.91
N ARG A 317 17.23 -8.83 -7.82
CA ARG A 317 18.52 -9.24 -7.28
C ARG A 317 19.17 -10.16 -8.31
N GLN A 318 20.36 -9.80 -8.77
CA GLN A 318 21.27 -10.82 -9.28
C GLN A 318 21.66 -11.66 -8.06
N ASP A 319 21.09 -12.85 -7.93
CA ASP A 319 21.46 -13.83 -6.90
C ASP A 319 22.91 -14.27 -7.14
N THR A 320 23.87 -13.52 -6.63
CA THR A 320 25.30 -13.90 -6.65
C THR A 320 25.62 -15.06 -5.71
N THR A 321 24.63 -15.59 -4.98
CA THR A 321 24.78 -16.74 -4.07
C THR A 321 24.52 -18.09 -4.74
N ARG A 322 24.06 -18.13 -6.00
CA ARG A 322 24.15 -19.36 -6.80
C ARG A 322 25.57 -19.48 -7.33
N ILE A 323 26.43 -20.12 -6.54
CA ILE A 323 27.60 -20.82 -7.09
C ILE A 323 27.02 -21.71 -8.20
N GLN A 324 27.36 -21.44 -9.46
CA GLN A 324 27.09 -22.40 -10.54
C GLN A 324 27.65 -23.74 -10.06
N PRO A 325 26.89 -24.85 -10.09
CA PRO A 325 27.51 -26.14 -9.87
C PRO A 325 28.61 -26.26 -10.92
N ALA A 326 29.87 -26.26 -10.47
CA ALA A 326 31.00 -26.57 -11.32
C ALA A 326 30.64 -27.87 -12.03
N GLU A 327 30.62 -27.84 -13.37
CA GLU A 327 30.48 -29.04 -14.18
C GLU A 327 31.48 -30.06 -13.67
N THR A 328 30.96 -31.04 -12.92
CA THR A 328 31.77 -32.15 -12.45
C THR A 328 31.94 -33.03 -13.67
N LYS A 329 32.99 -32.76 -14.46
CA LYS A 329 33.42 -33.66 -15.53
C LYS A 329 33.59 -35.05 -14.91
N SER A 330 32.81 -36.01 -15.41
CA SER A 330 32.89 -37.39 -14.93
C SER A 330 34.29 -37.95 -15.24
N PRO A 331 34.89 -38.80 -14.38
CA PRO A 331 36.22 -39.37 -14.61
C PRO A 331 36.34 -40.32 -15.81
N LYS A 332 35.30 -40.49 -16.65
CA LYS A 332 35.30 -41.43 -17.77
C LYS A 332 35.75 -40.85 -19.12
N GLU A 333 35.86 -39.53 -19.26
CA GLU A 333 36.28 -38.90 -20.53
C GLU A 333 37.79 -38.60 -20.64
N ARG A 334 38.61 -39.07 -19.69
CA ARG A 334 40.07 -38.82 -19.69
C ARG A 334 40.91 -39.98 -20.24
N LEU A 335 40.29 -41.06 -20.68
CA LEU A 335 40.99 -42.27 -21.15
C LEU A 335 40.91 -42.50 -22.68
N ASP A 336 40.14 -41.70 -23.40
CA ASP A 336 40.00 -41.83 -24.87
C ASP A 336 40.84 -40.79 -25.65
N SER A 337 41.80 -40.15 -25.01
CA SER A 337 42.78 -39.28 -25.66
C SER A 337 44.20 -39.69 -25.28
N VAL A 338 44.63 -40.84 -25.80
CA VAL A 338 46.04 -41.19 -26.00
C VAL A 338 46.30 -41.23 -27.50
#